data_AF-A0A842NKQ9-F1
#
_entry.id   AF-A0A842NKQ9-F1
#
_cell.length_a   1.000
_cell.length_b   1.000
_cell.length_c   1.000
_cell.angle_alpha   90.00
_cell.angle_beta   90.00
_cell.angle_gamma   90.00
#
_symmetry.space_group_name_H-M   'P 1'
#
loop_
_entity.id
_entity.type
_entity.pdbx_description
1 polymer ?
#
loop_
_entity_poly.entity_id
_entity_poly.type
_entity_poly.pdbx_seq_one_letter_code
_entity_poly.pdbx_strand_id
1 'polypeptide(L)'
;VIRKAGLYYGAADIGFCELDKRWVYSHTTDDRPIVFEDVEEGYITDKKVVIPNSHKWVIAITVPMEVEEVMYAPTALTPVARMGYSRMPIVAGSLAEFIRGLGYHAIPSGNDTAISVPIAIQAGLGHVGRHGRLITWNEGPMVRIAKIFTDMPLAPSPIAPEGIIEYCEACEKCAKYCPSQSIPLGPRTYEGFTEANNPGALRWFCNADTCYEYWREIGTGCSVCFRVCSFTKERGVSHNIIKWFIRNVPQLNRFFVWSDEVLGYGKMKDPKEYWKE
;
A
#
# COMPACT_ATOMS: atom_id res chain seq x y z
N VAL A 1 4.83 20.69 9.35
CA VAL A 1 6.17 20.23 9.83
C VAL A 1 6.34 18.72 9.66
N ILE A 2 5.45 17.89 10.19
CA ILE A 2 5.52 16.42 10.11
C ILE A 2 5.75 15.88 8.69
N ARG A 3 4.98 16.34 7.70
CA ARG A 3 5.17 15.96 6.29
C ARG A 3 6.59 16.27 5.80
N LYS A 4 7.13 17.45 6.12
CA LYS A 4 8.50 17.85 5.74
C LYS A 4 9.55 16.95 6.39
N ALA A 5 9.38 16.63 7.68
CA ALA A 5 10.31 15.77 8.42
C ALA A 5 10.33 14.34 7.85
N GLY A 6 9.17 13.72 7.61
CA GLY A 6 9.16 12.36 7.09
C GLY A 6 9.58 12.26 5.62
N LEU A 7 9.35 13.29 4.79
CA LEU A 7 9.97 13.36 3.45
C LEU A 7 11.50 13.43 3.55
N TYR A 8 12.03 14.20 4.50
CA TYR A 8 13.47 14.24 4.78
C TYR A 8 14.01 12.88 5.23
N TYR A 9 13.25 12.10 5.99
CA TYR A 9 13.63 10.74 6.40
C TYR A 9 13.44 9.67 5.31
N GLY A 10 12.92 10.02 4.13
CA GLY A 10 12.83 9.11 2.98
C GLY A 10 11.43 8.55 2.69
N ALA A 11 10.36 9.12 3.26
CA ALA A 11 9.01 8.83 2.80
C ALA A 11 8.81 9.32 1.35
N ALA A 12 8.02 8.58 0.56
CA ALA A 12 7.53 9.05 -0.75
C ALA A 12 6.40 10.08 -0.58
N ASP A 13 5.52 9.86 0.39
CA ASP A 13 4.44 10.78 0.77
C ASP A 13 3.91 10.43 2.17
N ILE A 14 3.20 11.38 2.78
CA ILE A 14 2.68 11.30 4.15
C ILE A 14 1.28 11.89 4.20
N GLY A 15 0.35 11.15 4.79
CA GLY A 15 -1.03 11.57 4.96
C GLY A 15 -1.46 11.48 6.42
N PHE A 16 -2.51 12.21 6.77
CA PHE A 16 -3.05 12.26 8.13
C PHE A 16 -4.54 11.91 8.10
N CYS A 17 -4.99 11.10 9.04
CA CYS A 17 -6.40 10.84 9.27
C CYS A 17 -6.67 10.62 10.75
N GLU A 18 -7.94 10.68 11.15
CA GLU A 18 -8.36 10.19 12.45
C GLU A 18 -8.21 8.66 12.52
N LEU A 19 -8.01 8.14 13.73
CA LEU A 19 -7.95 6.71 13.98
C LEU A 19 -9.34 6.08 13.84
N ASP A 20 -9.48 5.26 12.81
CA ASP A 20 -10.60 4.35 12.66
C ASP A 20 -10.25 2.98 13.25
N LYS A 21 -10.78 2.71 14.45
CA LYS A 21 -10.49 1.49 15.22
C LYS A 21 -10.89 0.20 14.48
N ARG A 22 -11.77 0.25 13.47
CA ARG A 22 -12.18 -0.93 12.66
C ARG A 22 -11.01 -1.54 11.88
N TRP A 23 -9.96 -0.76 11.64
CA TRP A 23 -8.77 -1.23 10.91
C TRP A 23 -7.67 -1.75 11.83
N VAL A 24 -7.80 -1.58 13.15
CA VAL A 24 -6.85 -2.13 14.14
C VAL A 24 -7.17 -3.60 14.33
N TYR A 25 -6.15 -4.45 14.30
CA TYR A 25 -6.33 -5.88 14.55
C TYR A 25 -6.86 -6.10 15.97
N SER A 26 -7.71 -7.10 16.17
CA SER A 26 -8.18 -7.46 17.50
C SER A 26 -7.09 -8.08 18.35
N HIS A 27 -6.17 -8.83 17.72
CA HIS A 27 -5.07 -9.53 18.36
C HIS A 27 -3.78 -9.39 17.55
N THR A 28 -2.64 -9.52 18.22
CA THR A 28 -1.33 -9.70 17.60
C THR A 28 -1.18 -11.11 17.03
N THR A 29 -0.08 -11.36 16.31
CA THR A 29 0.24 -12.70 15.76
C THR A 29 0.52 -13.74 16.84
N ASP A 30 0.86 -13.32 18.05
CA ASP A 30 1.04 -14.18 19.23
C ASP A 30 -0.19 -14.17 20.16
N ASP A 31 -1.37 -13.88 19.59
CA ASP A 31 -2.70 -13.99 20.21
C ASP A 31 -2.92 -13.09 21.44
N ARG A 32 -2.15 -12.01 21.59
CA ARG A 32 -2.42 -11.00 22.62
C ARG A 32 -3.44 -10.00 22.10
N PRO A 33 -4.51 -9.69 22.86
CA PRO A 33 -5.47 -8.68 22.47
C PRO A 33 -4.81 -7.30 22.38
N ILE A 34 -5.18 -6.55 21.34
CA ILE A 34 -4.87 -5.13 21.19
C ILE A 34 -6.07 -4.35 21.75
N VAL A 35 -5.87 -3.62 22.84
CA VAL A 35 -6.94 -2.90 23.55
C VAL A 35 -6.66 -1.41 23.63
N PHE A 36 -7.71 -0.64 23.88
CA PHE A 36 -7.63 0.80 24.09
C PHE A 36 -7.93 1.16 25.54
N GLU A 37 -7.04 1.91 26.17
CA GLU A 37 -7.15 2.27 27.60
C GLU A 37 -6.85 3.75 27.82
N ASP A 38 -7.35 4.29 28.93
CA ASP A 38 -7.07 5.66 29.38
C ASP A 38 -5.75 5.68 30.17
N VAL A 39 -4.64 5.58 29.43
CA VAL A 39 -3.27 5.68 29.93
C VAL A 39 -2.52 6.77 29.15
N GLU A 40 -1.38 7.22 29.68
CA GLU A 40 -0.56 8.25 29.01
C GLU A 40 0.18 7.66 27.80
N GLU A 41 0.91 6.57 28.02
CA GLU A 41 1.73 5.90 27.00
C GLU A 41 1.23 4.49 26.70
N GLY A 42 1.43 4.05 25.45
CA GLY A 42 1.17 2.68 25.04
C GLY A 42 2.19 1.73 25.66
N TYR A 43 1.75 0.54 26.05
CA TYR A 43 2.62 -0.47 26.67
C TYR A 43 2.26 -1.88 26.20
N ILE A 44 3.20 -2.79 26.40
CA ILE A 44 3.09 -4.20 26.00
C ILE A 44 3.36 -5.05 27.24
N THR A 45 2.51 -6.04 27.47
CA THR A 45 2.74 -7.09 28.48
C THR A 45 2.74 -8.47 27.83
N ASP A 46 2.94 -9.50 28.66
CA ASP A 46 2.70 -10.90 28.32
C ASP A 46 1.24 -11.18 27.93
N LYS A 47 0.29 -10.33 28.34
CA LYS A 47 -1.15 -10.56 28.20
C LYS A 47 -1.85 -9.68 27.17
N LYS A 48 -1.34 -8.49 26.86
CA LYS A 48 -2.04 -7.52 25.98
C LYS A 48 -1.08 -6.49 25.40
N VAL A 49 -1.53 -5.84 24.33
CA VAL A 49 -0.93 -4.64 23.77
C VAL A 49 -1.91 -3.48 23.94
N VAL A 50 -1.47 -2.36 24.47
CA VAL A 50 -2.33 -1.21 24.77
C VAL A 50 -1.98 -0.02 23.89
N ILE A 51 -2.99 0.49 23.18
CA ILE A 51 -2.93 1.78 22.49
C ILE A 51 -3.74 2.79 23.32
N PRO A 52 -3.17 3.91 23.75
CA PRO A 52 -3.92 4.88 24.55
C PRO A 52 -5.12 5.48 23.80
N ASN A 53 -6.23 5.74 24.49
CA ASN A 53 -7.39 6.44 23.91
C ASN A 53 -7.07 7.86 23.44
N SER A 54 -5.99 8.46 23.94
CA SER A 54 -5.48 9.76 23.49
C SER A 54 -4.96 9.74 22.04
N HIS A 55 -4.56 8.58 21.51
CA HIS A 55 -3.96 8.43 20.18
C HIS A 55 -5.03 8.46 19.08
N LYS A 56 -5.66 9.63 18.92
CA LYS A 56 -6.78 9.85 18.00
C LYS A 56 -6.35 10.02 16.54
N TRP A 57 -5.06 10.18 16.28
CA TRP A 57 -4.53 10.50 14.95
C TRP A 57 -3.63 9.40 14.42
N VAL A 58 -3.70 9.19 13.11
CA VAL A 58 -2.82 8.28 12.39
C VAL A 58 -2.09 9.03 11.28
N ILE A 59 -0.78 8.88 11.26
CA ILE A 59 0.09 9.35 10.18
C ILE A 59 0.37 8.15 9.28
N ALA A 60 -0.22 8.12 8.09
CA ALA A 60 0.09 7.12 7.08
C ALA A 60 1.32 7.55 6.29
N ILE A 61 2.23 6.62 6.02
CA ILE A 61 3.51 6.89 5.36
C ILE A 61 3.65 5.93 4.20
N THR A 62 3.85 6.44 2.99
CA THR A 62 4.28 5.61 1.86
C THR A 62 5.80 5.61 1.76
N VAL A 63 6.40 4.44 1.63
CA VAL A 63 7.84 4.22 1.48
C VAL A 63 8.11 3.69 0.09
N PRO A 64 8.98 4.32 -0.72
CA PRO A 64 9.15 3.94 -2.11
C PRO A 64 9.73 2.53 -2.27
N MET A 65 9.29 1.84 -3.32
CA MET A 65 9.86 0.59 -3.81
C MET A 65 10.65 0.83 -5.10
N GLU A 66 11.52 -0.10 -5.44
CA GLU A 66 12.37 -0.02 -6.60
C GLU A 66 11.63 -0.54 -7.85
N VAL A 67 11.34 0.36 -8.79
CA VAL A 67 10.58 0.04 -10.03
C VAL A 67 11.35 -0.93 -10.91
N GLU A 68 12.64 -0.67 -11.11
CA GLU A 68 13.50 -1.47 -12.00
C GLU A 68 13.52 -2.94 -11.58
N GLU A 69 13.76 -3.22 -10.30
CA GLU A 69 13.84 -4.56 -9.73
C GLU A 69 12.48 -5.29 -9.83
N VAL A 70 11.36 -4.57 -9.72
CA VAL A 70 10.02 -5.15 -9.94
C VAL A 70 9.78 -5.49 -11.41
N MET A 71 10.49 -4.89 -12.37
CA MET A 71 10.38 -5.28 -13.79
C MET A 71 10.88 -6.70 -14.08
N TYR A 72 11.67 -7.28 -13.17
CA TYR A 72 12.14 -8.67 -13.23
C TYR A 72 11.25 -9.65 -12.46
N ALA A 73 10.15 -9.19 -11.85
CA ALA A 73 9.14 -10.06 -11.24
C ALA A 73 8.71 -11.16 -12.22
N PRO A 74 8.55 -12.43 -11.84
CA PRO A 74 8.66 -13.01 -10.49
C PRO A 74 10.01 -13.73 -10.23
N THR A 75 11.14 -13.17 -10.67
CA THR A 75 12.45 -13.82 -10.48
C THR A 75 13.06 -13.55 -9.10
N ALA A 76 14.21 -14.16 -8.82
CA ALA A 76 15.00 -13.92 -7.60
C ALA A 76 15.56 -12.48 -7.48
N LEU A 77 15.42 -11.62 -8.49
CA LEU A 77 15.71 -10.18 -8.36
C LEU A 77 14.56 -9.42 -7.68
N THR A 78 13.34 -9.95 -7.69
CA THR A 78 12.17 -9.31 -7.07
C THR A 78 12.31 -9.08 -5.56
N PRO A 79 12.88 -10.00 -4.77
CA PRO A 79 13.20 -9.74 -3.36
C PRO A 79 14.16 -8.57 -3.13
N VAL A 80 15.00 -8.22 -4.09
CA VAL A 80 15.88 -7.04 -3.98
C VAL A 80 15.04 -5.74 -3.93
N ALA A 81 13.86 -5.73 -4.58
CA ALA A 81 12.85 -4.67 -4.45
C ALA A 81 12.11 -4.65 -3.08
N ARG A 82 12.61 -5.39 -2.07
CA ARG A 82 12.10 -5.35 -0.68
C ARG A 82 12.89 -4.41 0.22
N MET A 83 13.82 -3.62 -0.32
CA MET A 83 14.50 -2.55 0.42
C MET A 83 13.52 -1.56 1.08
N GLY A 84 12.31 -1.42 0.54
CA GLY A 84 11.22 -0.71 1.19
C GLY A 84 10.94 -1.18 2.63
N TYR A 85 11.07 -2.47 2.95
CA TYR A 85 10.92 -2.96 4.34
C TYR A 85 12.10 -2.59 5.24
N SER A 86 13.30 -2.48 4.71
CA SER A 86 14.47 -2.02 5.46
C SER A 86 14.42 -0.50 5.72
N ARG A 87 13.88 0.26 4.76
CA ARG A 87 13.66 1.72 4.89
C ARG A 87 12.48 2.07 5.80
N MET A 88 11.46 1.22 5.82
CA MET A 88 10.24 1.43 6.60
C MET A 88 10.48 1.75 8.08
N PRO A 89 11.23 0.95 8.87
CA PRO A 89 11.48 1.24 10.28
C PRO A 89 12.35 2.48 10.47
N ILE A 90 13.25 2.79 9.53
CA ILE A 90 14.04 4.03 9.58
C ILE A 90 13.10 5.23 9.46
N VAL A 91 12.26 5.27 8.43
CA VAL A 91 11.36 6.40 8.17
C VAL A 91 10.35 6.55 9.31
N ALA A 92 9.63 5.47 9.66
CA ALA A 92 8.59 5.52 10.68
C ALA A 92 9.16 5.74 12.10
N GLY A 93 10.29 5.10 12.42
CA GLY A 93 10.96 5.25 13.70
C GLY A 93 11.53 6.65 13.89
N SER A 94 12.30 7.16 12.92
CA SER A 94 12.84 8.52 12.99
C SER A 94 11.74 9.58 13.08
N LEU A 95 10.63 9.40 12.34
CA LEU A 95 9.50 10.32 12.43
C LEU A 95 8.79 10.22 13.79
N ALA A 96 8.67 9.03 14.37
CA ALA A 96 8.11 8.86 15.71
C ALA A 96 8.98 9.54 16.78
N GLU A 97 10.30 9.38 16.75
CA GLU A 97 11.19 10.10 17.67
C GLU A 97 11.12 11.61 17.48
N PHE A 98 11.01 12.08 16.23
CA PHE A 98 10.81 13.50 15.96
C PHE A 98 9.51 14.02 16.61
N ILE A 99 8.42 13.26 16.53
CA ILE A 99 7.15 13.61 17.19
C ILE A 99 7.30 13.63 18.71
N ARG A 100 8.01 12.65 19.29
CA ARG A 100 8.32 12.64 20.74
C ARG A 100 9.17 13.82 21.17
N GLY A 101 10.15 14.23 20.35
CA GLY A 101 10.92 15.44 20.55
C GLY A 101 10.11 16.74 20.51
N LEU A 102 8.91 16.73 19.90
CA LEU A 102 7.95 17.83 19.94
C LEU A 102 7.02 17.80 21.16
N GLY A 103 7.13 16.80 22.03
CA GLY A 103 6.34 16.66 23.26
C GLY A 103 5.03 15.87 23.10
N TYR A 104 4.93 15.03 22.07
CA TYR A 104 3.76 14.17 21.81
C TYR A 104 4.12 12.69 21.86
N HIS A 105 3.14 11.82 22.02
CA HIS A 105 3.36 10.37 21.99
C HIS A 105 3.18 9.82 20.58
N ALA A 106 4.02 8.84 20.21
CA ALA A 106 4.01 8.25 18.89
C ALA A 106 4.32 6.75 18.96
N ILE A 107 3.46 5.94 18.34
CA ILE A 107 3.62 4.48 18.22
C ILE A 107 3.82 4.15 16.74
N PRO A 108 5.07 3.96 16.27
CA PRO A 108 5.33 3.56 14.90
C PRO A 108 4.95 2.09 14.69
N SER A 109 4.44 1.77 13.50
CA SER A 109 4.05 0.41 13.12
C SER A 109 4.24 0.19 11.62
N GLY A 110 4.73 -1.00 11.27
CA GLY A 110 5.02 -1.41 9.90
C GLY A 110 3.85 -2.12 9.25
N ASN A 111 3.90 -3.46 9.20
CA ASN A 111 2.82 -4.31 8.68
C ASN A 111 1.85 -4.82 9.75
N ASP A 112 2.22 -4.70 11.01
CA ASP A 112 1.49 -5.18 12.19
C ASP A 112 0.44 -4.17 12.67
N THR A 113 -0.22 -4.46 13.80
CA THR A 113 -1.15 -3.57 14.53
C THR A 113 -2.46 -3.19 13.83
N ALA A 114 -2.42 -2.79 12.55
CA ALA A 114 -3.60 -2.38 11.79
C ALA A 114 -3.43 -2.57 10.29
N ILE A 115 -4.54 -2.67 9.56
CA ILE A 115 -4.58 -2.84 8.11
C ILE A 115 -4.17 -1.52 7.42
N SER A 116 -3.00 -1.51 6.79
CA SER A 116 -2.39 -0.27 6.27
C SER A 116 -3.10 0.37 5.07
N VAL A 117 -3.70 -0.41 4.17
CA VAL A 117 -4.35 0.11 2.95
C VAL A 117 -5.54 1.04 3.25
N PRO A 118 -6.56 0.65 4.05
CA PRO A 118 -7.67 1.54 4.35
C PRO A 118 -7.22 2.81 5.09
N ILE A 119 -6.23 2.70 5.99
CA ILE A 119 -5.62 3.86 6.65
C ILE A 119 -5.00 4.82 5.63
N ALA A 120 -4.22 4.31 4.67
CA ALA A 120 -3.61 5.15 3.64
C ALA A 120 -4.64 5.82 2.71
N ILE A 121 -5.78 5.16 2.45
CA ILE A 121 -6.91 5.76 1.71
C ILE A 121 -7.56 6.88 2.52
N GLN A 122 -7.85 6.65 3.81
CA GLN A 122 -8.40 7.65 4.73
C GLN A 122 -7.46 8.85 4.89
N ALA A 123 -6.15 8.61 4.84
CA ALA A 123 -5.10 9.61 4.87
C ALA A 123 -4.84 10.31 3.52
N GLY A 124 -5.63 9.98 2.48
CA GLY A 124 -5.58 10.66 1.19
C GLY A 124 -4.38 10.31 0.29
N LEU A 125 -3.69 9.20 0.54
CA LEU A 125 -2.47 8.83 -0.20
C LEU A 125 -2.76 8.13 -1.54
N GLY A 126 -3.95 7.57 -1.70
CA GLY A 126 -4.33 6.86 -2.92
C GLY A 126 -5.65 6.12 -2.78
N HIS A 127 -5.89 5.20 -3.70
CA HIS A 127 -7.10 4.37 -3.75
C HIS A 127 -6.75 2.88 -3.79
N VAL A 128 -7.71 2.03 -3.45
CA VAL A 128 -7.54 0.58 -3.60
C VAL A 128 -7.53 0.20 -5.07
N GLY A 129 -6.52 -0.56 -5.50
CA GLY A 129 -6.47 -1.18 -6.82
C GLY A 129 -7.14 -2.56 -6.83
N ARG A 130 -7.44 -3.08 -8.03
CA ARG A 130 -8.00 -4.44 -8.19
C ARG A 130 -7.16 -5.54 -7.55
N HIS A 131 -5.83 -5.38 -7.51
CA HIS A 131 -4.92 -6.30 -6.81
C HIS A 131 -4.94 -6.16 -5.27
N GLY A 132 -5.90 -5.41 -4.71
CA GLY A 132 -6.08 -5.26 -3.26
C GLY A 132 -4.92 -4.55 -2.56
N ARG A 133 -4.18 -3.67 -3.26
CA ARG A 133 -3.13 -2.82 -2.67
C ARG A 133 -3.42 -1.36 -3.00
N LEU A 134 -2.80 -0.45 -2.26
CA LEU A 134 -2.89 0.98 -2.52
C LEU A 134 -2.24 1.29 -3.89
N ILE A 135 -2.90 2.11 -4.69
CA ILE A 135 -2.34 2.78 -5.85
C ILE A 135 -2.33 4.27 -5.54
N THR A 136 -1.15 4.86 -5.54
CA THR A 136 -0.94 6.31 -5.41
C THR A 136 -0.90 6.95 -6.79
N TRP A 137 -1.24 8.24 -6.89
CA TRP A 137 -1.16 8.95 -8.18
C TRP A 137 0.28 9.14 -8.67
N ASN A 138 1.25 9.23 -7.77
CA ASN A 138 2.63 9.53 -8.11
C ASN A 138 3.47 8.27 -8.35
N GLU A 139 3.37 7.28 -7.47
CA GLU A 139 4.19 6.05 -7.50
C GLU A 139 3.39 4.81 -7.95
N GLY A 140 2.10 4.95 -8.25
CA GLY A 140 1.25 3.79 -8.50
C GLY A 140 1.24 2.86 -7.29
N PRO A 141 1.31 1.53 -7.50
CA PRO A 141 1.40 0.57 -6.41
C PRO A 141 2.82 0.44 -5.81
N MET A 142 3.81 1.19 -6.29
CA MET A 142 5.24 1.02 -5.96
C MET A 142 5.63 1.64 -4.61
N VAL A 143 4.80 1.41 -3.60
CA VAL A 143 5.02 1.88 -2.24
C VAL A 143 4.70 0.78 -1.24
N ARG A 144 5.48 0.74 -0.16
CA ARG A 144 5.10 0.11 1.10
C ARG A 144 4.40 1.14 1.97
N ILE A 145 3.65 0.68 2.97
CA ILE A 145 2.89 1.56 3.86
C ILE A 145 3.31 1.28 5.30
N ALA A 146 3.70 2.32 6.01
CA ALA A 146 3.80 2.34 7.47
C ALA A 146 2.76 3.29 8.05
N LYS A 147 2.58 3.22 9.37
CA LYS A 147 1.71 4.13 10.10
C LYS A 147 2.30 4.48 11.46
N ILE A 148 1.93 5.65 11.97
CA ILE A 148 2.22 6.07 13.34
C ILE A 148 0.90 6.47 13.98
N PHE A 149 0.58 5.87 15.13
CA PHE A 149 -0.52 6.32 15.99
C PHE A 149 0.00 7.39 16.94
N THR A 150 -0.72 8.49 17.12
CA THR A 150 -0.24 9.63 17.91
C THR A 150 -1.39 10.40 18.54
N ASP A 151 -1.11 11.02 19.67
CA ASP A 151 -1.98 12.00 20.33
C ASP A 151 -1.79 13.43 19.80
N MET A 152 -0.76 13.66 18.98
CA MET A 152 -0.51 14.93 18.32
C MET A 152 -1.70 15.34 17.45
N PRO A 153 -2.33 16.50 17.70
CA PRO A 153 -3.41 17.00 16.87
C PRO A 153 -2.96 17.25 15.44
N LEU A 154 -3.64 16.63 14.47
CA LEU A 154 -3.35 16.76 13.05
C LEU A 154 -4.62 17.19 12.29
N ALA A 155 -4.47 17.99 11.24
CA ALA A 155 -5.59 18.20 10.31
C ALA A 155 -5.65 17.00 9.34
N PRO A 156 -6.82 16.36 9.13
CA PRO A 156 -6.96 15.32 8.11
C PRO A 156 -6.48 15.80 6.74
N SER A 157 -5.79 14.92 6.02
CA SER A 157 -5.45 15.17 4.62
C SER A 157 -6.72 15.20 3.75
N PRO A 158 -6.73 15.98 2.66
CA PRO A 158 -7.72 15.81 1.61
C PRO A 158 -7.67 14.39 1.03
N ILE A 159 -8.83 13.86 0.64
CA ILE A 159 -8.91 12.56 -0.03
C ILE A 159 -8.19 12.59 -1.38
N ALA A 160 -7.55 11.48 -1.75
CA ALA A 160 -6.87 11.34 -3.03
C ALA A 160 -7.84 11.54 -4.20
N PRO A 161 -7.39 12.13 -5.33
CA PRO A 161 -8.24 12.29 -6.51
C PRO A 161 -8.85 10.96 -7.00
N GLU A 162 -10.08 11.01 -7.49
CA GLU A 162 -10.83 9.89 -8.06
C GLU A 162 -10.27 9.44 -9.42
N GLY A 163 -10.71 8.28 -9.94
CA GLY A 163 -10.35 7.75 -11.26
C GLY A 163 -9.61 6.41 -11.23
N ILE A 164 -8.89 6.10 -10.15
CA ILE A 164 -8.14 4.84 -10.02
C ILE A 164 -9.07 3.63 -9.99
N ILE A 165 -10.22 3.75 -9.30
CA ILE A 165 -11.17 2.64 -9.15
C ILE A 165 -11.85 2.36 -10.49
N GLU A 166 -12.32 3.40 -11.16
CA GLU A 166 -12.96 3.36 -12.49
C GLU A 166 -11.98 2.81 -13.55
N TYR A 167 -10.69 3.14 -13.44
CA TYR A 167 -9.67 2.56 -14.30
C TYR A 167 -9.48 1.07 -14.00
N CYS A 168 -9.44 0.67 -12.73
CA CYS A 168 -9.33 -0.74 -12.33
C CYS A 168 -10.55 -1.58 -12.77
N GLU A 169 -11.74 -0.98 -12.82
CA GLU A 169 -12.96 -1.59 -13.36
C GLU A 169 -12.80 -1.91 -14.86
N ALA A 170 -12.15 -1.04 -15.64
CA ALA A 170 -11.92 -1.24 -17.07
C ALA A 170 -10.67 -2.09 -17.42
N CYS A 171 -9.62 -2.04 -16.59
CA CYS A 171 -8.30 -2.54 -16.95
C CYS A 171 -8.13 -4.06 -16.81
N GLU A 172 -8.40 -4.58 -15.62
CA GLU A 172 -8.28 -6.01 -15.27
C GLU A 172 -6.91 -6.67 -15.51
N LYS A 173 -5.88 -5.92 -15.92
CA LYS A 173 -4.57 -6.45 -16.32
C LYS A 173 -3.90 -7.26 -15.21
N CYS A 174 -3.90 -6.77 -13.97
CA CYS A 174 -3.32 -7.52 -12.86
C CYS A 174 -4.00 -8.87 -12.60
N ALA A 175 -5.31 -9.00 -12.88
CA ALA A 175 -6.05 -10.25 -12.77
C ALA A 175 -5.66 -11.21 -13.91
N LYS A 176 -5.69 -10.72 -15.16
CA LYS A 176 -5.33 -11.50 -16.36
C LYS A 176 -3.93 -12.10 -16.29
N TYR A 177 -2.96 -11.34 -15.78
CA TYR A 177 -1.56 -11.77 -15.70
C TYR A 177 -1.17 -12.43 -14.37
N CYS A 178 -2.10 -12.59 -13.42
CA CYS A 178 -1.81 -13.25 -12.14
C CYS A 178 -1.54 -14.75 -12.38
N PRO A 179 -0.33 -15.26 -12.10
CA PRO A 179 -0.01 -16.66 -12.39
C PRO A 179 -0.90 -17.65 -11.61
N SER A 180 -1.29 -17.28 -10.39
CA SER A 180 -2.11 -18.07 -9.48
C SER A 180 -3.61 -17.77 -9.55
N GLN A 181 -4.02 -16.87 -10.46
CA GLN A 181 -5.43 -16.43 -10.60
C GLN A 181 -6.07 -15.95 -9.28
N SER A 182 -5.25 -15.41 -8.37
CA SER A 182 -5.68 -14.97 -7.03
C SER A 182 -6.43 -13.64 -7.02
N ILE A 183 -6.40 -12.90 -8.13
CA ILE A 183 -7.03 -11.58 -8.25
C ILE A 183 -8.29 -11.75 -9.11
N PRO A 184 -9.48 -11.34 -8.62
CA PRO A 184 -10.72 -11.60 -9.32
C PRO A 184 -10.91 -10.69 -10.54
N LEU A 185 -11.52 -11.26 -11.57
CA LEU A 185 -12.18 -10.53 -12.65
C LEU A 185 -13.58 -10.06 -12.19
N GLY A 186 -14.14 -9.07 -12.87
CA GLY A 186 -15.50 -8.60 -12.60
C GLY A 186 -15.61 -7.55 -11.48
N PRO A 187 -16.82 -7.36 -10.90
CA PRO A 187 -17.11 -6.25 -10.01
C PRO A 187 -16.51 -6.43 -8.61
N ARG A 188 -16.50 -5.33 -7.84
CA ARG A 188 -16.19 -5.35 -6.40
C ARG A 188 -17.32 -6.04 -5.64
N THR A 189 -16.97 -6.70 -4.55
CA THR A 189 -17.92 -7.38 -3.64
C THR A 189 -17.74 -6.88 -2.22
N TYR A 190 -18.63 -7.28 -1.30
CA TYR A 190 -18.47 -7.07 0.15
C TYR A 190 -17.90 -8.29 0.88
N GLU A 191 -17.83 -9.43 0.20
CA GLU A 191 -17.41 -10.72 0.75
C GLU A 191 -16.13 -11.20 0.06
N GLY A 192 -15.24 -11.78 0.85
CA GLY A 192 -13.98 -12.36 0.38
C GLY A 192 -14.06 -13.84 0.07
N PHE A 193 -12.92 -14.40 -0.33
CA PHE A 193 -12.79 -15.81 -0.71
C PHE A 193 -12.35 -16.71 0.44
N THR A 194 -11.63 -16.17 1.41
CA THR A 194 -10.96 -16.94 2.47
C THR A 194 -11.01 -16.20 3.81
N GLU A 195 -10.69 -16.88 4.92
CA GLU A 195 -10.64 -16.27 6.26
C GLU A 195 -9.62 -15.12 6.36
N ALA A 196 -8.61 -15.10 5.50
CA ALA A 196 -7.64 -14.01 5.39
C ALA A 196 -8.25 -12.71 4.82
N ASN A 197 -9.53 -12.71 4.44
CA ASN A 197 -10.24 -11.55 3.95
C ASN A 197 -11.18 -10.98 5.03
N ASN A 198 -10.85 -9.81 5.58
CA ASN A 198 -11.78 -9.02 6.39
C ASN A 198 -12.95 -8.50 5.51
N PRO A 199 -14.20 -8.97 5.72
CA PRO A 199 -15.34 -8.62 4.88
C PRO A 199 -15.91 -7.23 5.20
N GLY A 200 -16.96 -6.82 4.47
CA GLY A 200 -17.76 -5.61 4.77
C GLY A 200 -17.30 -4.33 4.07
N ALA A 201 -16.10 -4.30 3.48
CA ALA A 201 -15.66 -3.21 2.62
C ALA A 201 -15.84 -3.56 1.14
N LEU A 202 -16.44 -2.66 0.34
CA LEU A 202 -16.62 -2.85 -1.09
C LEU A 202 -15.27 -2.79 -1.84
N ARG A 203 -14.75 -3.95 -2.27
CA ARG A 203 -13.46 -4.04 -2.97
C ARG A 203 -13.33 -5.32 -3.79
N TRP A 204 -12.23 -5.43 -4.52
CA TRP A 204 -11.78 -6.71 -5.08
C TRP A 204 -11.02 -7.48 -4.01
N PHE A 205 -11.64 -8.53 -3.50
CA PHE A 205 -10.99 -9.42 -2.56
C PHE A 205 -10.02 -10.33 -3.31
N CYS A 206 -8.77 -10.39 -2.88
CA CYS A 206 -7.82 -11.34 -3.48
C CYS A 206 -7.81 -12.62 -2.64
N ASN A 207 -7.73 -13.77 -3.31
CA ASN A 207 -7.51 -15.05 -2.64
C ASN A 207 -6.06 -15.08 -2.14
N ALA A 208 -5.87 -14.85 -0.84
CA ALA A 208 -4.54 -14.75 -0.24
C ALA A 208 -3.80 -16.09 -0.23
N ASP A 209 -4.53 -17.20 -0.12
CA ASP A 209 -3.97 -18.54 0.05
C ASP A 209 -3.30 -19.01 -1.24
N THR A 210 -4.00 -18.91 -2.37
CA THR A 210 -3.43 -19.22 -3.71
C THR A 210 -2.28 -18.28 -4.09
N CYS A 211 -2.33 -17.02 -3.64
CA CYS A 211 -1.25 -16.06 -3.87
C CYS A 211 0.01 -16.47 -3.10
N TYR A 212 -0.16 -16.90 -1.85
CA TYR A 212 0.94 -17.36 -1.00
C TYR A 212 1.47 -18.73 -1.44
N GLU A 213 0.61 -19.63 -1.89
CA GLU A 213 1.00 -20.92 -2.45
C GLU A 213 1.95 -20.73 -3.65
N TYR A 214 1.63 -19.81 -4.56
CA TYR A 214 2.51 -19.51 -5.68
C TYR A 214 3.88 -18.98 -5.24
N TRP A 215 3.98 -18.23 -4.14
CA TRP A 215 5.28 -17.81 -3.60
C TRP A 215 6.11 -19.01 -3.15
N ARG A 216 5.46 -20.03 -2.58
CA ARG A 216 6.12 -21.26 -2.15
C ARG A 216 6.60 -22.07 -3.36
N GLU A 217 5.83 -22.09 -4.45
CA GLU A 217 6.22 -22.77 -5.70
C GLU A 217 7.44 -22.14 -6.35
N ILE A 218 7.48 -20.81 -6.48
CA ILE A 218 8.61 -20.11 -7.12
C ILE A 218 9.80 -19.86 -6.18
N GLY A 219 9.65 -20.15 -4.87
CA GLY A 219 10.68 -19.94 -3.86
C GLY A 219 11.10 -18.48 -3.64
N THR A 220 10.28 -17.52 -4.07
CA THR A 220 10.58 -16.08 -4.04
C THR A 220 9.31 -15.23 -3.97
N GLY A 221 9.44 -13.90 -3.97
CA GLY A 221 8.30 -12.98 -4.09
C GLY A 221 7.79 -12.87 -5.53
N CYS A 222 6.46 -12.87 -5.71
CA CYS A 222 5.84 -12.79 -7.04
C CYS A 222 5.82 -11.37 -7.64
N SER A 223 5.03 -10.44 -7.07
CA SER A 223 4.88 -9.04 -7.53
C SER A 223 4.49 -8.81 -9.00
N VAL A 224 4.06 -9.83 -9.76
CA VAL A 224 3.62 -9.66 -11.17
C VAL A 224 2.50 -8.63 -11.28
N CYS A 225 1.56 -8.60 -10.33
CA CYS A 225 0.49 -7.61 -10.32
C CYS A 225 0.96 -6.15 -10.16
N PHE A 226 2.14 -5.93 -9.57
CA PHE A 226 2.76 -4.61 -9.49
C PHE A 226 3.42 -4.30 -10.83
N ARG A 227 4.25 -5.20 -11.36
CA ARG A 227 4.94 -5.05 -12.64
C ARG A 227 4.00 -4.69 -13.80
N VAL A 228 2.86 -5.37 -13.90
CA VAL A 228 1.92 -5.19 -15.02
C VAL A 228 0.93 -4.04 -14.81
N CYS A 229 0.90 -3.42 -13.63
CA CYS A 229 -0.05 -2.34 -13.36
C CYS A 229 0.28 -1.12 -14.22
N SER A 230 -0.72 -0.56 -14.91
CA SER A 230 -0.53 0.62 -15.78
C SER A 230 -0.06 1.86 -15.01
N PHE A 231 -0.15 1.86 -13.68
CA PHE A 231 0.35 2.92 -12.80
C PHE A 231 1.81 2.75 -12.36
N THR A 232 2.47 1.61 -12.63
CA THR A 232 3.88 1.31 -12.23
C THR A 232 4.93 1.93 -13.16
N LYS A 233 4.52 2.80 -14.07
CA LYS A 233 5.40 3.34 -15.11
C LYS A 233 6.24 4.49 -14.59
N GLU A 234 7.41 4.67 -15.21
CA GLU A 234 8.26 5.83 -14.98
C GLU A 234 7.48 7.14 -15.16
N ARG A 235 7.90 8.15 -14.40
CA ARG A 235 7.28 9.48 -14.49
C ARG A 235 7.64 10.11 -15.82
N GLY A 236 6.64 10.73 -16.46
CA GLY A 236 6.83 11.42 -17.72
C GLY A 236 5.61 12.24 -18.10
N VAL A 237 5.82 13.20 -19.00
CA VAL A 237 4.76 14.10 -19.48
C VAL A 237 3.60 13.31 -20.09
N SER A 238 3.90 12.29 -20.88
CA SER A 238 2.90 11.39 -21.47
C SER A 238 2.02 10.70 -20.41
N HIS A 239 2.63 10.18 -19.35
CA HIS A 239 1.89 9.52 -18.27
C HIS A 239 1.08 10.50 -17.42
N ASN A 240 1.54 11.73 -17.23
CA ASN A 240 0.76 12.77 -16.56
C ASN A 240 -0.49 13.15 -17.36
N ILE A 241 -0.38 13.24 -18.70
CA ILE A 241 -1.52 13.47 -19.58
C ILE A 241 -2.53 12.31 -19.48
N ILE A 242 -2.05 11.06 -19.55
CA ILE A 242 -2.93 9.90 -19.42
C ILE A 242 -3.62 9.89 -18.05
N LYS A 243 -2.90 10.16 -16.95
CA LYS A 243 -3.49 10.27 -15.61
C LYS A 243 -4.54 11.37 -15.54
N TRP A 244 -4.35 12.49 -16.23
CA TRP A 244 -5.39 13.52 -16.35
C TRP A 244 -6.64 12.98 -17.05
N PHE A 245 -6.50 12.25 -18.15
CA PHE A 245 -7.66 11.63 -18.81
C PHE A 245 -8.34 10.57 -17.95
N ILE A 246 -7.59 9.75 -17.22
CA ILE A 246 -8.15 8.76 -16.29
C ILE A 246 -9.03 9.46 -15.24
N ARG A 247 -8.62 10.64 -14.76
CA ARG A 247 -9.36 11.43 -13.77
C ARG A 247 -10.59 12.12 -14.33
N ASN A 248 -10.52 12.62 -15.56
CA ASN A 248 -11.51 13.57 -16.08
C ASN A 248 -12.39 12.98 -17.20
N VAL A 249 -11.96 11.89 -17.85
CA VAL A 249 -12.63 11.29 -19.02
C VAL A 249 -12.58 9.75 -18.91
N PRO A 250 -13.19 9.14 -17.86
CA PRO A 250 -13.12 7.71 -17.60
C PRO A 250 -13.70 6.84 -18.73
N GLN A 251 -14.51 7.42 -19.62
CA GLN A 251 -15.05 6.74 -20.82
C GLN A 251 -13.93 6.25 -21.76
N LEU A 252 -12.75 6.87 -21.70
CA LEU A 252 -11.59 6.49 -22.50
C LEU A 252 -10.70 5.44 -21.81
N ASN A 253 -11.02 4.99 -20.59
CA ASN A 253 -10.17 4.07 -19.83
C ASN A 253 -9.86 2.78 -20.63
N ARG A 254 -10.85 2.20 -21.32
CA ARG A 254 -10.64 1.01 -22.17
C ARG A 254 -9.66 1.27 -23.33
N PHE A 255 -9.68 2.46 -23.92
CA PHE A 255 -8.72 2.84 -24.94
C PHE A 255 -7.30 2.93 -24.37
N PHE A 256 -7.13 3.55 -23.21
CA PHE A 256 -5.81 3.63 -22.57
C PHE A 256 -5.29 2.26 -22.13
N VAL A 257 -6.15 1.38 -21.64
CA VAL A 257 -5.79 -0.01 -21.33
C VAL A 257 -5.31 -0.74 -22.58
N TRP A 258 -6.03 -0.64 -23.70
CA TRP A 258 -5.60 -1.22 -24.96
C TRP A 258 -4.24 -0.65 -25.42
N SER A 259 -4.04 0.67 -25.30
CA SER A 259 -2.77 1.31 -25.67
C SER A 259 -1.61 0.82 -24.79
N ASP A 260 -1.86 0.57 -23.50
CA ASP A 260 -0.90 0.03 -22.54
C ASP A 260 -0.42 -1.38 -22.93
N GLU A 261 -1.34 -2.21 -23.42
CA GLU A 261 -1.04 -3.56 -23.92
C GLU A 261 -0.27 -3.53 -25.24
N VAL A 262 -0.67 -2.70 -26.20
CA VAL A 262 0.01 -2.56 -27.50
C VAL A 262 1.44 -2.07 -27.35
N LEU A 263 1.69 -1.10 -26.46
CA LEU A 263 3.02 -0.58 -26.17
C LEU A 263 3.88 -1.57 -25.36
N GLY A 264 3.31 -2.68 -24.89
CA GLY A 264 4.05 -3.75 -24.21
C GLY A 264 4.53 -3.39 -22.80
N TYR A 265 3.90 -2.43 -22.13
CA TYR A 265 4.25 -2.08 -20.75
C TYR A 265 4.00 -3.24 -19.79
N GLY A 266 4.91 -3.44 -18.84
CA GLY A 266 4.81 -4.50 -17.83
C GLY A 266 5.33 -5.87 -18.28
N LYS A 267 6.00 -5.95 -19.44
CA LYS A 267 6.77 -7.14 -19.84
C LYS A 267 7.92 -7.37 -18.84
N MET A 268 8.23 -8.64 -18.62
CA MET A 268 9.37 -9.02 -17.80
C MET A 268 10.66 -8.61 -18.51
N LYS A 269 11.56 -7.92 -17.81
CA LYS A 269 12.94 -7.73 -18.28
C LYS A 269 13.72 -9.04 -18.13
N ASP A 270 14.73 -9.26 -18.99
CA ASP A 270 15.63 -10.42 -18.88
C ASP A 270 16.64 -10.19 -17.75
N PRO A 271 16.64 -11.01 -16.67
CA PRO A 271 17.60 -10.87 -15.57
C PRO A 271 19.08 -10.89 -15.99
N LYS A 272 19.41 -11.48 -17.15
CA LYS A 272 20.79 -11.52 -17.67
C LYS A 272 21.28 -10.15 -18.14
N GLU A 273 20.36 -9.23 -18.42
CA GLU A 273 20.68 -7.88 -18.89
C GLU A 273 20.75 -6.85 -17.75
N TYR A 274 20.47 -7.26 -16.49
CA TYR A 274 20.35 -6.35 -15.34
C TYR A 274 21.56 -5.41 -15.15
N TRP A 275 22.78 -5.90 -15.37
CA TRP A 275 24.03 -5.13 -15.17
C TRP A 275 24.59 -4.51 -16.45
N LYS A 276 23.90 -4.66 -17.58
CA LYS A 276 24.38 -4.20 -18.89
C LYS A 276 23.80 -2.84 -19.29
N GLU A 277 22.80 -2.36 -18.56
CA GLU A 277 22.23 -1.01 -18.69
C GLU A 277 22.97 -0.01 -17.80
#